data_AF-A0AAD5XER3-F1
#
_entry.id   AF-A0AAD5XER3-F1
#
_cell.length_a   1.000
_cell.length_b   1.000
_cell.length_c   1.000
_cell.angle_alpha   90.00
_cell.angle_beta   90.00
_cell.angle_gamma   90.00
#
_symmetry.space_group_name_H-M   'P 1'
#
loop_
_entity.id
_entity.type
_entity.pdbx_description
1 polymer ?
#
loop_
_entity_poly.entity_id
_entity_poly.type
_entity_poly.pdbx_seq_one_letter_code
_entity_poly.pdbx_strand_id
1 'polypeptide(L)'
;MLIYFQLEGTLAKIDGWRNGYGTILLYEDDDVLKGFQERIPPLAQLFVEHQAHSSGILHFVLWTSLSEKGLGGSLQHQQSLIQDYAKEAFGVADSWRLVAQIPFGKIKEGTVLPDRVNAPIETRFKAFGTSKDEPKTFLKTVTTTTKTVKAADGSVVSTETATKTELKPKLV
;
A
#
# COMPACT_ATOMS: atom_id res chain seq x y z
N MET A 1 19.51 24.17 12.56
CA MET A 1 18.49 23.40 13.33
C MET A 1 17.62 22.53 12.44
N LEU A 2 16.99 23.04 11.37
CA LEU A 2 16.15 22.23 10.44
C LEU A 2 16.91 21.11 9.69
N ILE A 3 18.15 21.37 9.25
CA ILE A 3 18.98 20.39 8.53
C ILE A 3 19.39 19.21 9.45
N TYR A 4 19.63 19.50 10.73
CA TYR A 4 19.99 18.48 11.73
C TYR A 4 18.81 17.53 12.03
N PHE A 5 17.59 18.07 12.16
CA PHE A 5 16.39 17.26 12.42
C PHE A 5 16.07 16.29 11.27
N GLN A 6 16.24 16.73 10.02
CA GLN A 6 16.05 15.87 8.85
C GLN A 6 17.09 14.73 8.77
N LEU A 7 18.33 15.02 9.19
CA LEU A 7 19.41 14.03 9.21
C LEU A 7 19.18 12.98 10.31
N GLU A 8 18.82 13.40 11.52
CA GLU A 8 18.52 12.51 12.65
C GLU A 8 17.37 11.54 12.32
N GLY A 9 16.28 12.04 11.73
CA GLY A 9 15.15 11.20 11.32
C GLY A 9 15.51 10.20 10.20
N THR A 10 16.51 10.52 9.38
CA THR A 10 17.00 9.62 8.33
C THR A 10 17.89 8.53 8.92
N LEU A 11 18.79 8.87 9.84
CA LEU A 11 19.66 7.91 10.53
C LEU A 11 18.85 6.91 11.35
N ALA A 12 17.85 7.37 12.10
CA ALA A 12 16.98 6.50 12.88
C ALA A 12 16.23 5.47 12.01
N LYS A 13 15.84 5.83 10.78
CA LYS A 13 15.24 4.89 9.82
C LYS A 13 16.24 3.86 9.34
N ILE A 14 17.45 4.28 8.98
CA ILE A 14 18.52 3.39 8.52
C ILE A 14 18.88 2.38 9.62
N ASP A 15 19.02 2.84 10.87
CA ASP A 15 19.26 1.95 12.02
C ASP A 15 18.10 0.99 12.23
N GLY A 16 16.86 1.45 12.07
CA GLY A 16 15.67 0.60 12.10
C GLY A 16 15.73 -0.53 11.06
N TRP A 17 16.12 -0.22 9.83
CA TRP A 17 16.25 -1.23 8.76
C TRP A 17 17.42 -2.19 9.01
N ARG A 18 18.56 -1.67 9.47
CA ARG A 18 19.77 -2.46 9.77
C ARG A 18 19.56 -3.48 10.89
N ASN A 19 18.69 -3.18 11.85
CA ASN A 19 18.35 -4.09 12.95
C ASN A 19 17.32 -5.17 12.54
N GLY A 20 16.85 -5.17 11.29
CA GLY A 20 16.04 -6.25 10.73
C GLY A 20 16.85 -7.53 10.48
N TYR A 21 16.17 -8.59 10.06
CA TYR A 21 16.82 -9.84 9.62
C TYR A 21 17.42 -9.71 8.22
N GLY A 22 16.86 -8.86 7.38
CA GLY A 22 17.36 -8.62 6.04
C GLY A 22 16.48 -7.67 5.25
N THR A 23 16.84 -7.50 3.98
CA THR A 23 16.13 -6.65 3.03
C THR A 23 15.89 -7.42 1.75
N ILE A 24 14.64 -7.49 1.31
CA ILE A 24 14.29 -8.01 -0.01
C ILE A 24 14.47 -6.87 -1.02
N LEU A 25 15.27 -7.08 -2.05
CA LEU A 25 15.43 -6.15 -3.17
C LEU A 25 14.54 -6.61 -4.32
N LEU A 26 13.69 -5.70 -4.81
CA LEU A 26 12.68 -6.00 -5.82
C LEU A 26 13.04 -5.31 -7.12
N TYR A 27 13.07 -6.08 -8.21
CA TYR A 27 13.51 -5.64 -9.52
C TYR A 27 12.45 -5.88 -10.57
N GLU A 28 12.55 -5.10 -11.63
CA GLU A 28 11.84 -5.29 -12.89
C GLU A 28 12.86 -5.47 -14.02
N ASP A 29 12.59 -6.40 -14.94
CA ASP A 29 13.47 -6.65 -16.09
C ASP A 29 13.01 -5.83 -17.29
N ASP A 30 13.76 -4.77 -17.60
CA ASP A 30 13.42 -3.84 -18.67
C ASP A 30 13.56 -4.50 -20.06
N ASP A 31 14.32 -5.59 -20.21
CA ASP A 31 14.44 -6.30 -21.50
C ASP A 31 13.20 -7.15 -21.77
N VAL A 32 12.59 -7.73 -20.72
CA VAL A 32 11.29 -8.40 -20.85
C VAL A 32 10.21 -7.40 -21.25
N LEU A 33 10.18 -6.22 -20.61
CA LEU A 33 9.26 -5.14 -20.98
C LEU A 33 9.42 -4.76 -22.46
N LYS A 34 10.64 -4.46 -22.91
CA LYS A 34 10.91 -4.11 -24.32
C LYS A 34 10.45 -5.21 -25.26
N GLY A 35 10.71 -6.47 -24.93
CA GLY A 35 10.25 -7.61 -25.72
C GLY A 35 8.73 -7.66 -25.89
N PHE A 36 7.95 -7.31 -24.85
CA PHE A 36 6.49 -7.19 -24.98
C PHE A 36 6.08 -5.98 -25.83
N GLN A 37 6.73 -4.84 -25.65
CA GLN A 37 6.45 -3.62 -26.42
C GLN A 37 6.71 -3.81 -27.91
N GLU A 38 7.79 -4.51 -28.29
CA GLU A 38 8.13 -4.81 -29.68
C GLU A 38 7.18 -5.82 -30.32
N ARG A 39 6.74 -6.83 -29.56
CA ARG A 39 5.82 -7.86 -30.06
C ARG A 39 4.40 -7.36 -30.23
N ILE A 40 3.96 -6.41 -29.42
CA ILE A 40 2.60 -5.86 -29.46
C ILE A 40 2.64 -4.31 -29.39
N PRO A 41 3.14 -3.63 -30.45
CA PRO A 41 3.35 -2.19 -30.44
C PRO A 41 2.12 -1.33 -30.08
N PRO A 42 0.89 -1.69 -30.51
CA PRO A 42 -0.31 -0.91 -30.13
C PRO A 42 -0.56 -0.85 -28.62
N LEU A 43 -0.01 -1.79 -27.83
CA LEU A 43 -0.18 -1.85 -26.37
C LEU A 43 1.09 -1.50 -25.61
N ALA A 44 2.16 -1.05 -26.29
CA ALA A 44 3.47 -0.83 -25.69
C ALA A 44 3.44 0.04 -24.43
N GLN A 45 2.63 1.10 -24.44
CA GLN A 45 2.49 1.99 -23.29
C GLN A 45 1.79 1.33 -22.09
N LEU A 46 0.86 0.41 -22.33
CA LEU A 46 0.12 -0.31 -21.27
C LEU A 46 1.03 -1.28 -20.52
N PHE A 47 2.03 -1.85 -21.18
CA PHE A 47 2.94 -2.80 -20.52
C PHE A 47 3.76 -2.15 -19.42
N VAL A 48 4.07 -0.85 -19.53
CA VAL A 48 4.75 -0.11 -18.45
C VAL A 48 3.87 -0.06 -17.19
N GLU A 49 2.58 0.24 -17.36
CA GLU A 49 1.62 0.27 -16.26
C GLU A 49 1.37 -1.13 -15.69
N HIS A 50 1.17 -2.12 -16.56
CA HIS A 50 0.95 -3.51 -16.15
C HIS A 50 2.15 -4.09 -15.40
N GLN A 51 3.37 -3.71 -15.78
CA GLN A 51 4.58 -4.08 -15.06
C GLN A 51 4.54 -3.51 -13.65
N ALA A 52 4.25 -2.21 -13.48
CA ALA A 52 4.12 -1.59 -12.16
C ALA A 52 3.00 -2.22 -11.30
N HIS A 53 1.87 -2.62 -11.91
CA HIS A 53 0.84 -3.39 -11.22
C HIS A 53 1.34 -4.75 -10.75
N SER A 54 2.10 -5.45 -11.60
CA SER A 54 2.71 -6.74 -11.27
C SER A 54 3.68 -6.61 -10.08
N SER A 55 4.57 -5.61 -10.09
CA SER A 55 5.45 -5.33 -8.95
C SER A 55 4.63 -5.03 -7.70
N GLY A 56 3.60 -4.18 -7.79
CA GLY A 56 2.73 -3.84 -6.67
C GLY A 56 2.05 -5.07 -6.03
N ILE A 57 1.60 -6.02 -6.86
CA ILE A 57 1.04 -7.29 -6.40
C ILE A 57 2.12 -8.12 -5.68
N LEU A 58 3.31 -8.27 -6.27
CA LEU A 58 4.41 -9.00 -5.65
C LEU A 58 4.83 -8.38 -4.31
N HIS A 59 4.95 -7.05 -4.24
CA HIS A 59 5.27 -6.33 -3.02
C HIS A 59 4.26 -6.64 -1.91
N PHE A 60 2.97 -6.61 -2.25
CA PHE A 60 1.90 -6.92 -1.31
C PHE A 60 1.95 -8.38 -0.85
N VAL A 61 2.10 -9.33 -1.77
CA VAL A 61 2.20 -10.78 -1.46
C VAL A 61 3.37 -11.06 -0.51
N LEU A 62 4.54 -10.47 -0.76
CA LEU A 62 5.70 -10.63 0.12
C LEU A 62 5.44 -10.04 1.51
N TRP A 63 4.86 -8.84 1.58
CA TRP A 63 4.55 -8.20 2.85
C TRP A 63 3.54 -9.02 3.66
N THR A 64 2.46 -9.49 3.04
CA THR A 64 1.47 -10.32 3.74
C THR A 64 2.06 -11.65 4.17
N SER A 65 2.92 -12.27 3.33
CA SER A 65 3.61 -13.52 3.68
C SER A 65 4.52 -13.36 4.91
N LEU A 66 5.24 -12.23 5.01
CA LEU A 66 6.03 -11.91 6.21
C LEU A 66 5.12 -11.73 7.44
N SER A 67 4.02 -11.00 7.27
CA SER A 67 3.04 -10.73 8.33
C SER A 67 2.42 -12.02 8.87
N GLU A 68 2.08 -12.97 8.00
CA GLU A 68 1.55 -14.29 8.37
C GLU A 68 2.54 -15.11 9.21
N LYS A 69 3.84 -14.84 9.09
CA LYS A 69 4.90 -15.46 9.91
C LYS A 69 5.21 -14.65 11.17
N GLY A 70 4.43 -13.63 11.48
CA GLY A 70 4.65 -12.75 12.63
C GLY A 70 5.84 -11.80 12.47
N LEU A 71 6.30 -11.59 11.23
CA LEU A 71 7.39 -10.66 10.91
C LEU A 71 6.83 -9.32 10.47
N GLY A 72 7.54 -8.25 10.85
CA GLY A 72 7.27 -6.90 10.37
C GLY A 72 8.11 -6.60 9.13
N GLY A 73 7.63 -5.67 8.32
CA GLY A 73 8.35 -5.14 7.18
C GLY A 73 7.87 -3.73 6.84
N SER A 74 8.64 -3.03 6.03
CA SER A 74 8.24 -1.73 5.46
C SER A 74 8.71 -1.64 4.01
N LEU A 75 7.93 -0.99 3.15
CA LEU A 75 8.30 -0.78 1.74
C LEU A 75 9.05 0.55 1.57
N GLN A 76 10.25 0.50 1.03
CA GLN A 76 11.14 1.65 0.83
C GLN A 76 11.45 1.87 -0.65
N HIS A 77 11.76 3.13 -0.99
CA HIS A 77 12.12 3.55 -2.34
C HIS A 77 13.41 4.39 -2.30
N GLN A 78 14.55 3.72 -2.19
CA GLN A 78 15.90 4.32 -2.14
C GLN A 78 16.72 4.04 -3.41
N GLN A 79 16.06 3.71 -4.53
CA GLN A 79 16.68 3.25 -5.78
C GLN A 79 17.80 4.19 -6.25
N SER A 80 17.54 5.49 -6.21
CA SER A 80 18.48 6.53 -6.64
C SER A 80 19.79 6.54 -5.85
N LEU A 81 19.80 5.96 -4.66
CA LEU A 81 20.98 5.93 -3.78
C LEU A 81 21.71 4.59 -3.86
N ILE A 82 20.99 3.47 -4.02
CA ILE A 82 21.56 2.14 -3.77
C ILE A 82 21.62 1.22 -4.98
N GLN A 83 20.96 1.55 -6.10
CA GLN A 83 20.81 0.60 -7.21
C GLN A 83 22.17 0.12 -7.75
N ASP A 84 23.09 1.04 -8.03
CA ASP A 84 24.39 0.69 -8.64
C ASP A 84 25.24 -0.13 -7.67
N TYR A 85 25.24 0.23 -6.38
CA TYR A 85 25.90 -0.57 -5.34
C TYR A 85 25.30 -1.98 -5.21
N ALA A 86 23.98 -2.11 -5.28
CA ALA A 86 23.32 -3.41 -5.22
C ALA A 86 23.63 -4.26 -6.46
N LYS A 87 23.72 -3.63 -7.63
CA LYS A 87 24.14 -4.32 -8.87
C LYS A 87 25.55 -4.88 -8.76
N GLU A 88 26.50 -4.07 -8.31
CA GLU A 88 27.88 -4.50 -8.12
C GLU A 88 28.00 -5.57 -7.03
N ALA A 89 27.40 -5.35 -5.86
CA ALA A 89 27.55 -6.23 -4.70
C ALA A 89 26.94 -7.63 -4.91
N PHE A 90 25.86 -7.72 -5.69
CA PHE A 90 25.10 -8.97 -5.86
C PHE A 90 25.10 -9.52 -7.28
N GLY A 91 25.84 -8.91 -8.22
CA GLY A 91 25.91 -9.37 -9.61
C GLY A 91 24.56 -9.35 -10.32
N VAL A 92 23.74 -8.32 -10.07
CA VAL A 92 22.42 -8.17 -10.70
C VAL A 92 22.58 -7.73 -12.14
N ALA A 93 21.80 -8.32 -13.05
CA ALA A 93 21.84 -7.99 -14.48
C ALA A 93 21.56 -6.51 -14.75
N ASP A 94 22.14 -5.95 -15.81
CA ASP A 94 21.98 -4.53 -16.15
C ASP A 94 20.53 -4.16 -16.49
N SER A 95 19.80 -5.07 -17.13
CA SER A 95 18.39 -4.92 -17.47
C SER A 95 17.47 -4.91 -16.25
N TRP A 96 17.95 -5.38 -15.09
CA TRP A 96 17.18 -5.41 -13.87
C TRP A 96 17.25 -4.05 -13.17
N ARG A 97 16.14 -3.34 -13.24
CA ARG A 97 15.95 -2.05 -12.59
C ARG A 97 15.36 -2.26 -11.22
N LEU A 98 15.99 -1.70 -10.19
CA LEU A 98 15.49 -1.79 -8.81
C LEU A 98 14.22 -0.95 -8.70
N VAL A 99 13.14 -1.51 -8.15
CA VAL A 99 11.82 -0.83 -8.02
C VAL A 99 11.36 -0.66 -6.58
N ALA A 100 11.84 -1.48 -5.64
CA ALA A 100 11.55 -1.32 -4.22
C ALA A 100 12.54 -2.09 -3.32
N GLN A 101 12.50 -1.79 -2.02
CA GLN A 101 13.19 -2.56 -0.98
C GLN A 101 12.22 -2.86 0.16
N ILE A 102 12.27 -4.08 0.70
CA ILE A 102 11.49 -4.47 1.89
C ILE A 102 12.46 -4.94 2.99
N PRO A 103 12.98 -4.03 3.83
CA PRO A 103 13.58 -4.43 5.10
C PRO A 103 12.54 -5.10 5.99
N PHE A 104 12.88 -6.25 6.56
CA PHE A 104 11.99 -7.08 7.37
C PHE A 104 12.70 -7.69 8.57
N GLY A 105 11.94 -8.05 9.60
CA GLY A 105 12.48 -8.66 10.81
C GLY A 105 11.44 -8.87 11.90
N LYS A 106 11.91 -9.14 13.13
CA LYS A 106 11.02 -9.27 14.30
C LYS A 106 10.35 -7.93 14.60
N ILE A 107 9.04 -7.97 14.87
CA ILE A 107 8.31 -6.80 15.37
C ILE A 107 8.80 -6.52 16.79
N LYS A 108 9.27 -5.30 17.05
CA LYS A 108 9.71 -4.89 18.38
C LYS A 108 8.51 -4.87 19.34
N GLU A 109 8.69 -5.39 20.54
CA GLU A 109 7.66 -5.33 21.58
C GLU A 109 7.23 -3.88 21.84
N GLY A 110 5.91 -3.67 21.99
CA GLY A 110 5.34 -2.33 22.13
C GLY A 110 5.28 -1.50 20.84
N THR A 111 5.54 -2.08 19.66
CA THR A 111 5.33 -1.38 18.39
C THR A 111 3.84 -1.06 18.23
N VAL A 112 3.53 0.23 18.11
CA VAL A 112 2.19 0.72 17.76
C VAL A 112 2.26 1.30 16.36
N LEU A 113 1.44 0.77 15.45
CA LEU A 113 1.29 1.35 14.12
C LEU A 113 0.32 2.53 14.19
N PRO A 114 0.56 3.61 13.42
CA PRO A 114 -0.38 4.70 13.33
C PRO A 114 -1.70 4.22 12.74
N ASP A 115 -2.80 4.83 13.17
CA ASP A 115 -4.11 4.57 12.57
C ASP A 115 -4.08 4.92 11.08
N ARG A 116 -4.58 3.99 10.25
CA ARG A 116 -4.73 4.22 8.82
C ARG A 116 -6.13 4.76 8.54
N VAL A 117 -6.22 6.05 8.25
CA VAL A 117 -7.46 6.67 7.76
C VAL A 117 -7.56 6.47 6.26
N ASN A 118 -8.60 5.76 5.81
CA ASN A 118 -8.90 5.60 4.40
C ASN A 118 -10.04 6.52 3.98
N ALA A 119 -10.03 6.99 2.73
CA ALA A 119 -11.19 7.69 2.17
C ALA A 119 -12.44 6.79 2.23
N PRO A 120 -13.65 7.37 2.42
CA PRO A 120 -14.88 6.61 2.56
C PRO A 120 -15.09 5.63 1.39
N ILE A 121 -15.59 4.43 1.68
CA ILE A 121 -15.64 3.32 0.70
C ILE A 121 -16.50 3.67 -0.51
N GLU A 122 -17.59 4.40 -0.31
CA GLU A 122 -18.53 4.87 -1.33
C GLU A 122 -17.89 5.81 -2.35
N THR A 123 -16.75 6.43 -2.02
CA THR A 123 -16.00 7.27 -2.95
C THR A 123 -15.04 6.48 -3.85
N ARG A 124 -14.77 5.21 -3.51
CA ARG A 124 -13.74 4.39 -4.17
C ARG A 124 -14.26 3.06 -4.73
N PHE A 125 -15.49 2.68 -4.40
CA PHE A 125 -16.09 1.43 -4.83
C PHE A 125 -17.49 1.67 -5.40
N LYS A 126 -17.76 1.11 -6.58
CA LYS A 126 -19.09 1.08 -7.19
C LYS A 126 -19.40 -0.35 -7.63
N ALA A 127 -20.57 -0.86 -7.23
CA ALA A 127 -21.07 -2.16 -7.67
C ALA A 127 -22.30 -1.99 -8.55
N PHE A 128 -22.35 -2.72 -9.67
CA PHE A 128 -23.48 -2.73 -10.59
C PHE A 128 -23.82 -4.18 -10.93
N GLY A 129 -25.08 -4.59 -10.73
CA GLY A 129 -25.55 -5.93 -11.01
C GLY A 129 -26.87 -6.21 -10.29
N THR A 130 -27.54 -7.30 -10.67
CA THR A 130 -28.70 -7.86 -9.96
C THR A 130 -28.45 -9.36 -9.86
N SER A 131 -28.60 -9.97 -8.68
CA SER A 131 -28.61 -11.43 -8.62
C SER A 131 -29.88 -11.93 -9.32
N LYS A 132 -29.86 -13.15 -9.86
CA LYS A 132 -31.07 -13.76 -10.46
C LYS A 132 -32.18 -13.98 -9.42
N ASP A 133 -31.82 -13.92 -8.13
CA ASP A 133 -32.66 -14.26 -6.98
C ASP A 133 -33.03 -13.05 -6.08
N GLU A 134 -32.53 -11.83 -6.35
CA GLU A 134 -33.03 -10.60 -5.72
C GLU A 134 -33.82 -9.73 -6.73
N PRO A 135 -35.00 -9.21 -6.34
CA PRO A 135 -35.71 -8.24 -7.17
C PRO A 135 -34.82 -7.02 -7.44
N LYS A 136 -34.88 -6.52 -8.69
CA LYS A 136 -34.08 -5.39 -9.19
C LYS A 136 -34.44 -4.07 -8.49
N THR A 137 -34.15 -3.89 -7.21
CA THR A 137 -34.64 -2.69 -6.51
C THR A 137 -33.66 -2.18 -5.46
N PHE A 138 -33.16 -0.97 -5.74
CA PHE A 138 -32.46 -0.02 -4.85
C PHE A 138 -30.96 -0.28 -4.58
N LEU A 139 -30.14 0.76 -4.77
CA LEU A 139 -28.81 0.83 -4.16
C LEU A 139 -29.02 1.04 -2.66
N LYS A 140 -28.55 0.10 -1.83
CA LYS A 140 -28.49 0.29 -0.37
C LYS A 140 -27.34 1.24 -0.08
N THR A 141 -27.64 2.48 0.27
CA THR A 141 -26.65 3.39 0.84
C THR A 141 -26.71 3.24 2.36
N VAL A 142 -25.62 2.78 2.96
CA VAL A 142 -25.47 2.69 4.42
C VAL A 142 -24.60 3.87 4.85
N THR A 143 -25.20 4.82 5.55
CA THR A 143 -24.46 5.93 6.14
C THR A 143 -24.35 5.69 7.64
N THR A 144 -23.12 5.63 8.14
CA THR A 144 -22.84 5.51 9.57
C THR A 144 -22.34 6.85 10.08
N THR A 145 -23.08 7.45 11.02
CA THR A 145 -22.68 8.69 11.67
C THR A 145 -22.36 8.40 13.13
N THR A 146 -21.13 8.68 13.53
CA THR A 146 -20.73 8.63 14.95
C THR A 146 -20.72 10.03 15.50
N LYS A 147 -21.54 10.30 16.52
CA LYS A 147 -21.48 11.53 17.30
C LYS A 147 -20.71 11.27 18.58
N THR A 148 -19.69 12.08 18.81
CA THR A 148 -18.91 12.08 20.05
C THR A 148 -19.35 13.23 20.91
N VAL A 149 -19.91 12.94 22.09
CA VAL A 149 -20.24 13.97 23.09
C VAL A 149 -19.01 14.18 23.95
N LYS A 150 -18.55 15.43 24.02
CA LYS A 150 -17.41 15.83 24.87
C LYS A 150 -17.89 16.70 26.02
N ALA A 151 -17.27 16.53 27.19
CA ALA A 151 -17.46 17.40 28.35
C ALA A 151 -16.78 18.76 28.11
N ALA A 152 -17.06 19.73 28.99
CA ALA A 152 -16.50 21.08 28.92
C ALA A 152 -14.96 21.11 29.02
N ASP A 153 -14.34 20.07 29.59
CA ASP A 153 -12.89 19.87 29.66
C ASP A 153 -12.29 19.17 28.42
N GLY A 154 -13.13 18.85 27.42
CA GLY A 154 -12.73 18.19 26.19
C GLY A 154 -12.65 16.67 26.27
N SER A 155 -12.87 16.05 27.43
CA SER A 155 -12.91 14.60 27.59
C SER A 155 -14.15 14.00 26.89
N VAL A 156 -14.00 12.81 26.30
CA VAL A 156 -15.11 12.11 25.63
C VAL A 156 -16.00 11.47 26.70
N VAL A 157 -17.26 11.90 26.75
CA VAL A 157 -18.26 11.43 27.72
C VAL A 157 -18.99 10.21 27.19
N SER A 158 -19.32 10.22 25.91
CA SER A 158 -19.94 9.08 25.23
C SER A 158 -19.76 9.18 23.72
N THR A 159 -19.86 8.04 23.05
CA THR A 159 -20.01 7.97 21.60
C THR A 159 -21.31 7.24 21.29
N GLU A 160 -22.10 7.83 20.40
CA GLU A 160 -23.33 7.22 19.92
C GLU A 160 -23.20 7.04 18.40
N THR A 161 -23.36 5.80 17.95
CA THR A 161 -23.25 5.44 16.54
C THR A 161 -24.64 5.16 16.00
N ALA A 162 -25.10 6.00 15.08
CA ALA A 162 -26.35 5.79 14.38
C ALA A 162 -26.06 5.31 12.96
N THR A 163 -26.64 4.17 12.59
CA THR A 163 -26.59 3.64 11.23
C THR A 163 -27.92 3.90 10.55
N LYS A 164 -27.91 4.69 9.46
CA LYS A 164 -29.10 4.91 8.64
C LYS A 164 -28.94 4.17 7.32
N THR A 165 -29.93 3.35 6.98
CA THR A 165 -30.03 2.70 5.68
C THR A 165 -31.08 3.41 4.86
N GLU A 166 -30.71 3.95 3.70
CA GLU A 166 -31.65 4.54 2.74
C GLU A 166 -31.66 3.74 1.44
N LEU A 167 -32.87 3.51 0.93
CA LEU A 167 -33.12 2.91 -0.38
C LEU A 167 -33.35 4.05 -1.38
N LYS A 168 -32.43 4.23 -2.33
CA LYS A 168 -32.59 5.24 -3.40
C LYS A 168 -33.03 4.58 -4.70
N PRO A 169 -34.15 5.02 -5.33
CA PRO A 169 -34.57 4.49 -6.61
C PRO A 169 -33.47 4.72 -7.64
N LYS A 170 -33.22 3.72 -8.48
CA LYS A 170 -32.23 3.80 -9.56
C LYS A 170 -32.85 4.69 -10.65
N LEU A 171 -32.33 5.91 -10.84
CA LEU A 171 -32.66 6.71 -12.03
C LEU A 171 -32.15 5.92 -13.25
N VAL A 172 -33.05 5.66 -14.19
CA VAL A 172 -32.78 5.02 -15.49
C VAL A 172 -32.02 5.98 -16.38
#